data_AF-A0A520I1C7-F1
#
_entry.id   AF-A0A520I1C7-F1
#
_cell.length_a   1.000
_cell.length_b   1.000
_cell.length_c   1.000
_cell.angle_alpha   90.00
_cell.angle_beta   90.00
_cell.angle_gamma   90.00
#
_symmetry.space_group_name_H-M   'P 1'
#
loop_
_entity.id
_entity.type
_entity.pdbx_description
1 polymer ?
#
loop_
_entity_poly.entity_id
_entity_poly.type
_entity_poly.pdbx_seq_one_letter_code
_entity_poly.pdbx_strand_id
1 'polypeptide(L)'
;MKILLAALAALQLSVISSPYDPKKDPESAARIRKTREDFLQGRDVMVGASSQAHPVVVDEADLLSRARILATVRTSQQSAQARGIRSVLPALAIPAIPGCTRYAETPEGMRLPHSLTDNGMITAWDCGRYGVRIDRSAYGIPLEGVATEGFPRAEIFAIVNHGAVKRDFFETRGGRRQVALQWIGSKHAVDIVVATDTGGDFAQLYATALQILDRTTRTL
;
A
#
# COMPACT_ATOMS: atom_id res chain seq x y z
N MET A 1 20.16 -3.38 -48.30
CA MET A 1 19.48 -2.13 -48.70
C MET A 1 17.98 -2.32 -48.50
N LYS A 2 17.30 -1.34 -47.85
CA LYS A 2 15.99 -1.37 -47.14
C LYS A 2 16.09 -2.04 -45.76
N ILE A 3 16.21 -1.38 -44.60
CA ILE A 3 15.79 -0.05 -44.08
C ILE A 3 14.27 0.17 -44.05
N LEU A 4 13.77 0.13 -42.80
CA LEU A 4 12.64 0.84 -42.16
C LEU A 4 11.17 0.34 -42.23
N LEU A 5 10.58 0.41 -41.02
CA LEU A 5 9.16 0.53 -40.61
C LEU A 5 8.36 -0.78 -40.59
N ALA A 6 7.89 -1.34 -39.47
CA ALA A 6 7.59 -0.80 -38.13
C ALA A 6 8.04 -1.82 -37.06
N ALA A 7 8.80 -1.47 -36.03
CA ALA A 7 8.35 -0.65 -34.90
C ALA A 7 6.98 -1.07 -34.33
N LEU A 8 6.75 -2.37 -34.12
CA LEU A 8 5.90 -2.78 -33.00
C LEU A 8 6.81 -3.06 -31.81
N ALA A 9 7.14 -1.98 -31.12
CA ALA A 9 7.43 -2.06 -29.70
C ALA A 9 6.21 -2.72 -29.07
N ALA A 10 6.35 -3.98 -28.64
CA ALA A 10 5.47 -4.54 -27.64
C ALA A 10 5.72 -3.79 -26.33
N LEU A 11 5.20 -2.55 -26.24
CA LEU A 11 4.80 -1.99 -24.96
C LEU A 11 3.77 -2.99 -24.42
N GLN A 12 4.21 -3.86 -23.52
CA GLN A 12 3.26 -4.52 -22.65
C GLN A 12 2.67 -3.43 -21.77
N LEU A 13 1.56 -2.87 -22.24
CA LEU A 13 0.60 -2.13 -21.45
C LEU A 13 0.17 -3.05 -20.32
N SER A 14 0.72 -2.85 -19.12
CA SER A 14 0.11 -3.34 -17.90
C SER A 14 -1.16 -2.53 -17.71
N VAL A 15 -2.25 -2.99 -18.33
CA VAL A 15 -3.59 -2.50 -18.00
C VAL A 15 -3.81 -2.80 -16.53
N ILE A 16 -4.07 -1.77 -15.73
CA ILE A 16 -4.69 -1.93 -14.41
C ILE A 16 -6.09 -2.47 -14.70
N SER A 17 -6.21 -3.79 -14.79
CA SER A 17 -7.49 -4.48 -14.81
C SER A 17 -7.64 -5.24 -13.50
N SER A 18 -8.52 -4.76 -12.61
CA SER A 18 -9.51 -5.72 -12.14
C SER A 18 -10.20 -6.23 -13.41
N PRO A 19 -10.29 -7.55 -13.69
CA PRO A 19 -11.00 -8.02 -14.87
C PRO A 19 -12.50 -7.94 -14.58
N TYR A 20 -12.98 -6.73 -14.28
CA TYR A 20 -14.39 -6.44 -14.24
C TYR A 20 -14.80 -6.01 -15.65
N ASP A 21 -15.22 -7.00 -16.45
CA ASP A 21 -15.85 -6.76 -17.74
C ASP A 21 -17.36 -6.56 -17.50
N PRO A 22 -17.89 -5.33 -17.57
CA PRO A 22 -19.29 -5.04 -17.29
C PRO A 22 -20.25 -5.72 -18.26
N LYS A 23 -19.75 -6.21 -19.42
CA LYS A 23 -20.54 -6.99 -20.37
C LYS A 23 -20.67 -8.45 -19.96
N LYS A 24 -19.76 -8.98 -19.12
CA LYS A 24 -19.76 -10.37 -18.64
C LYS A 24 -20.41 -10.54 -17.27
N ASP A 25 -20.59 -9.47 -16.50
CA ASP A 25 -21.30 -9.48 -15.22
C ASP A 25 -22.15 -8.20 -15.04
N PRO A 26 -23.28 -8.08 -15.78
CA PRO A 26 -24.11 -6.88 -15.79
C PRO A 26 -24.79 -6.59 -14.45
N GLU A 27 -25.00 -7.60 -13.61
CA GLU A 27 -25.54 -7.39 -12.26
C GLU A 27 -24.54 -6.68 -11.36
N SER A 28 -23.27 -7.09 -11.40
CA SER A 28 -22.23 -6.36 -10.69
C SER A 28 -22.05 -4.94 -11.26
N ALA A 29 -22.39 -4.69 -12.53
CA ALA A 29 -22.27 -3.36 -13.14
C ALA A 29 -23.34 -2.43 -12.58
N ALA A 30 -24.56 -2.97 -12.46
CA ALA A 30 -25.70 -2.28 -11.86
C ALA A 30 -25.47 -2.02 -10.37
N ARG A 31 -24.97 -3.01 -9.62
CA ARG A 31 -24.57 -2.85 -8.21
C ARG A 31 -23.47 -1.80 -8.06
N ILE A 32 -22.46 -1.82 -8.93
CA ILE A 32 -21.34 -0.86 -8.88
C ILE A 32 -21.84 0.57 -9.08
N ARG A 33 -22.72 0.77 -10.07
CA ARG A 33 -23.33 2.06 -10.38
C ARG A 33 -24.17 2.60 -9.22
N LYS A 34 -25.02 1.74 -8.65
CA LYS A 34 -25.86 2.08 -7.49
C LYS A 34 -25.04 2.43 -6.26
N THR A 35 -24.00 1.66 -5.98
CA THR A 35 -23.09 1.92 -4.86
C THR A 35 -22.29 3.22 -5.02
N ARG A 36 -21.89 3.57 -6.25
CA ARG A 36 -21.32 4.89 -6.57
C ARG A 36 -22.32 6.02 -6.34
N GLU A 37 -23.58 5.84 -6.75
CA GLU A 37 -24.65 6.80 -6.51
C GLU A 37 -24.93 6.99 -5.01
N ASP A 38 -24.91 5.90 -4.23
CA ASP A 38 -25.07 5.90 -2.79
C ASP A 38 -23.93 6.68 -2.10
N PHE A 39 -22.67 6.43 -2.48
CA PHE A 39 -21.50 7.16 -1.98
C PHE A 39 -21.55 8.66 -2.32
N LEU A 40 -21.88 9.03 -3.56
CA LEU A 40 -22.01 10.44 -3.99
C LEU A 40 -23.12 11.19 -3.24
N GLN A 41 -24.09 10.44 -2.70
CA GLN A 41 -25.18 10.97 -1.88
C GLN A 41 -24.87 10.89 -0.37
N GLY A 42 -23.63 10.57 0.00
CA GLY A 42 -23.18 10.52 1.39
C GLY A 42 -23.74 9.33 2.18
N ARG A 43 -24.18 8.26 1.50
CA ARG A 43 -24.69 7.05 2.15
C ARG A 43 -23.52 6.09 2.43
N ASP A 44 -23.51 5.51 3.63
CA ASP A 44 -22.45 4.59 4.05
C ASP A 44 -22.43 3.34 3.18
N VAL A 45 -21.32 3.14 2.47
CA VAL A 45 -21.03 1.91 1.73
C VAL A 45 -19.87 1.22 2.43
N MET A 46 -20.17 0.23 3.28
CA MET A 46 -19.17 -0.61 3.93
C MET A 46 -19.34 -2.08 3.54
N VAL A 47 -18.25 -2.73 3.10
CA VAL A 47 -18.08 -4.19 3.20
C VAL A 47 -16.66 -4.49 3.67
N GLY A 48 -16.49 -4.76 4.98
CA GLY A 48 -15.23 -5.16 5.63
C GLY A 48 -15.24 -4.90 7.14
N ALA A 49 -15.29 -5.96 7.95
CA ALA A 49 -15.75 -5.99 9.34
C ALA A 49 -14.72 -5.57 10.43
N SER A 50 -13.75 -4.72 10.11
CA SER A 50 -12.74 -4.28 11.09
C SER A 50 -12.86 -2.79 11.43
N SER A 51 -12.87 -2.48 12.71
CA SER A 51 -12.86 -1.12 13.24
C SER A 51 -12.06 -1.06 14.54
N GLN A 52 -11.77 0.14 15.05
CA GLN A 52 -11.14 0.26 16.37
C GLN A 52 -11.94 -0.45 17.48
N ALA A 53 -13.28 -0.40 17.40
CA ALA A 53 -14.18 -1.02 18.37
C ALA A 53 -14.32 -2.54 18.15
N HIS A 54 -14.09 -3.01 16.93
CA HIS A 54 -14.22 -4.41 16.52
C HIS A 54 -13.04 -4.80 15.63
N PRO A 55 -11.83 -4.97 16.21
CA PRO A 55 -10.67 -5.42 15.45
C PRO A 55 -10.83 -6.89 15.06
N VAL A 56 -10.15 -7.29 13.99
CA VAL A 56 -10.09 -8.70 13.58
C VAL A 56 -8.99 -9.39 14.39
N VAL A 57 -9.36 -10.48 15.07
CA VAL A 57 -8.39 -11.30 15.81
C VAL A 57 -7.71 -12.27 14.85
N VAL A 58 -6.38 -12.23 14.78
CA VAL A 58 -5.55 -13.08 13.91
C VAL A 58 -4.49 -13.82 14.71
N ASP A 59 -3.82 -14.77 14.07
CA ASP A 59 -2.71 -15.48 14.68
C ASP A 59 -1.47 -14.58 14.84
N GLU A 60 -0.68 -14.87 15.87
CA GLU A 60 0.54 -14.13 16.22
C GLU A 60 1.58 -14.09 15.09
N ALA A 61 1.58 -15.09 14.20
CA ALA A 61 2.52 -15.19 13.08
C ALA A 61 2.16 -14.25 11.91
N ASP A 62 0.88 -13.90 11.80
CA ASP A 62 0.30 -13.15 10.69
C ASP A 62 0.38 -11.64 10.90
N LEU A 63 0.54 -11.21 12.15
CA LEU A 63 0.66 -9.80 12.51
C LEU A 63 2.13 -9.34 12.51
N LEU A 64 2.40 -8.19 11.87
CA LEU A 64 3.69 -7.55 12.03
C LEU A 64 3.82 -7.02 13.46
N SER A 65 5.03 -7.10 14.00
CA SER A 65 5.39 -6.48 15.26
C SER A 65 6.34 -5.33 14.99
N ARG A 66 6.56 -4.43 15.96
CA ARG A 66 7.60 -3.39 15.84
C ARG A 66 8.95 -4.03 15.53
N ALA A 67 9.37 -5.01 16.31
CA ALA A 67 10.64 -5.71 16.09
C ALA A 67 10.73 -6.32 14.69
N ARG A 68 9.65 -6.94 14.19
CA ARG A 68 9.61 -7.55 12.86
C ARG A 68 9.70 -6.50 11.74
N ILE A 69 9.00 -5.38 11.86
CA ILE A 69 9.10 -4.27 10.90
C ILE A 69 10.56 -3.80 10.77
N LEU A 70 11.20 -3.50 11.91
CA LEU A 70 12.57 -2.97 11.91
C LEU A 70 13.56 -3.99 11.34
N ALA A 71 13.44 -5.26 11.73
CA ALA A 71 14.33 -6.32 11.25
C ALA A 71 14.17 -6.60 9.76
N THR A 72 12.93 -6.68 9.25
CA THR A 72 12.66 -6.97 7.84
C THR A 72 13.19 -5.85 6.95
N VAL A 73 12.88 -4.58 7.25
CA VAL A 73 13.30 -3.47 6.39
C VAL A 73 14.83 -3.27 6.41
N ARG A 74 15.49 -3.49 7.55
CA ARG A 74 16.95 -3.44 7.63
C ARG A 74 17.62 -4.57 6.84
N THR A 75 17.09 -5.79 6.93
CA THR A 75 17.58 -6.92 6.14
C THR A 75 17.41 -6.66 4.64
N SER A 76 16.24 -6.17 4.22
CA SER A 76 15.98 -5.76 2.82
C SER A 76 16.95 -4.68 2.36
N GLN A 77 17.20 -3.66 3.19
CA GLN A 77 18.15 -2.59 2.90
C GLN A 77 19.57 -3.10 2.64
N GLN A 78 20.08 -3.98 3.52
CA GLN A 78 21.42 -4.56 3.37
C GLN A 78 21.52 -5.39 2.07
N SER A 79 20.48 -6.19 1.77
CA SER A 79 20.41 -6.97 0.54
C SER A 79 20.38 -6.10 -0.71
N ALA A 80 19.55 -5.04 -0.71
CA ALA A 80 19.45 -4.09 -1.82
C ALA A 80 20.78 -3.37 -2.05
N GLN A 81 21.45 -2.92 -0.98
CA GLN A 81 22.77 -2.29 -1.05
C GLN A 81 23.83 -3.23 -1.63
N ALA A 82 23.90 -4.47 -1.12
CA ALA A 82 24.86 -5.47 -1.60
C ALA A 82 24.69 -5.80 -3.09
N ARG A 83 23.45 -5.74 -3.59
CA ARG A 83 23.09 -6.02 -4.99
C ARG A 83 23.03 -4.79 -5.89
N GLY A 84 23.27 -3.59 -5.35
CA GLY A 84 23.18 -2.33 -6.09
C GLY A 84 21.78 -1.99 -6.61
N ILE A 85 20.73 -2.49 -5.93
CA ILE A 85 19.33 -2.23 -6.29
C ILE A 85 18.97 -0.79 -5.91
N ARG A 86 18.20 -0.12 -6.78
CA ARG A 86 17.74 1.26 -6.63
C ARG A 86 16.21 1.32 -6.73
N SER A 87 15.64 2.46 -6.38
CA SER A 87 14.22 2.74 -6.62
C SER A 87 14.07 3.87 -7.62
N VAL A 88 13.01 3.82 -8.42
CA VAL A 88 12.53 5.00 -9.19
C VAL A 88 11.96 6.08 -8.30
N LEU A 89 11.46 5.69 -7.12
CA LEU A 89 10.91 6.64 -6.16
C LEU A 89 12.06 7.27 -5.37
N PRO A 90 12.04 8.59 -5.18
CA PRO A 90 12.99 9.22 -4.27
C PRO A 90 12.76 8.72 -2.84
N ALA A 91 13.81 8.80 -2.02
CA ALA A 91 13.71 8.65 -0.57
C ALA A 91 12.53 9.47 -0.02
N LEU A 92 11.79 8.89 0.93
CA LEU A 92 10.60 9.51 1.47
C LEU A 92 10.96 10.84 2.14
N ALA A 93 10.45 11.94 1.61
CA ALA A 93 10.56 13.27 2.20
C ALA A 93 9.44 13.52 3.22
N ILE A 94 9.02 12.47 3.96
CA ILE A 94 8.04 12.65 5.04
C ILE A 94 8.69 13.51 6.12
N PRO A 95 8.04 14.62 6.52
CA PRO A 95 8.45 15.38 7.69
C PRO A 95 8.49 14.45 8.90
N ALA A 96 9.53 14.55 9.71
CA ALA A 96 9.75 13.71 10.88
C ALA A 96 8.44 13.39 11.62
N ILE A 97 8.20 12.10 11.85
CA ILE A 97 7.07 11.66 12.67
C ILE A 97 7.46 11.97 14.13
N PRO A 98 6.69 12.81 14.86
CA PRO A 98 7.06 13.20 16.21
C PRO A 98 7.30 11.99 17.13
N GLY A 99 8.42 11.98 17.84
CA GLY A 99 8.78 10.87 18.74
C GLY A 99 9.29 9.61 18.04
N CYS A 100 9.48 9.64 16.72
CA CYS A 100 9.99 8.51 15.95
C CYS A 100 11.33 8.84 15.28
N THR A 101 12.18 7.83 15.15
CA THR A 101 13.44 7.90 14.40
C THR A 101 13.33 7.06 13.14
N ARG A 102 13.75 7.61 12.00
CA ARG A 102 13.84 6.85 10.76
C ARG A 102 14.91 5.76 10.92
N TYR A 103 14.50 4.50 10.79
CA TYR A 103 15.35 3.36 11.13
C TYR A 103 16.08 2.79 9.92
N ALA A 104 15.37 2.61 8.81
CA ALA A 104 15.89 2.09 7.56
C ALA A 104 15.00 2.50 6.38
N GLU A 105 15.58 2.54 5.18
CA GLU A 105 14.85 2.74 3.93
C GLU A 105 15.51 1.92 2.82
N THR A 106 14.70 1.26 2.00
CA THR A 106 15.17 0.35 0.95
C THR A 106 14.26 0.38 -0.27
N PRO A 107 14.83 0.29 -1.49
CA PRO A 107 14.05 -0.08 -2.66
C PRO A 107 13.40 -1.44 -2.43
N GLU A 108 12.12 -1.54 -2.76
CA GLU A 108 11.37 -2.79 -2.74
C GLU A 108 10.10 -2.62 -3.58
N GLY A 109 9.70 -3.66 -4.30
CA GLY A 109 8.57 -3.61 -5.22
C GLY A 109 8.83 -4.47 -6.46
N MET A 110 8.17 -4.12 -7.55
CA MET A 110 8.40 -4.77 -8.85
C MET A 110 9.58 -4.13 -9.57
N ARG A 111 10.39 -4.97 -10.21
CA ARG A 111 11.55 -4.56 -10.99
C ARG A 111 11.15 -3.89 -12.30
N LEU A 112 11.84 -2.82 -12.70
CA LEU A 112 11.76 -2.26 -14.05
C LEU A 112 12.50 -3.13 -15.07
N PRO A 113 12.00 -3.24 -16.32
CA PRO A 113 12.61 -3.99 -17.41
C PRO A 113 14.11 -3.75 -17.59
N HIS A 114 14.86 -4.84 -17.56
CA HIS A 114 16.29 -4.93 -17.84
C HIS A 114 17.14 -3.99 -16.97
N SER A 115 16.77 -3.83 -15.70
CA SER A 115 17.46 -2.90 -14.79
C SER A 115 17.73 -3.50 -13.40
N LEU A 116 18.40 -2.72 -12.54
CA LEU A 116 18.46 -2.96 -11.09
C LEU A 116 17.60 -1.96 -10.31
N THR A 117 16.47 -1.55 -10.87
CA THR A 117 15.64 -0.50 -10.28
C THR A 117 14.22 -0.99 -10.01
N ASP A 118 13.79 -0.96 -8.75
CA ASP A 118 12.43 -1.31 -8.35
C ASP A 118 11.50 -0.08 -8.45
N ASN A 119 10.20 -0.32 -8.62
CA ASN A 119 9.19 0.71 -8.72
C ASN A 119 8.71 1.26 -7.37
N GLY A 120 9.24 0.72 -6.26
CA GLY A 120 8.78 1.05 -4.93
C GLY A 120 9.91 1.30 -3.94
N MET A 121 9.51 1.79 -2.77
CA MET A 121 10.39 2.15 -1.66
C MET A 121 9.68 1.83 -0.35
N ILE A 122 10.38 1.18 0.56
CA ILE A 122 9.91 0.90 1.91
C ILE A 122 10.75 1.69 2.91
N THR A 123 10.08 2.35 3.85
CA THR A 123 10.71 3.05 4.97
C THR A 123 10.19 2.51 6.29
N ALA A 124 11.10 2.21 7.22
CA ALA A 124 10.77 1.88 8.59
C ALA A 124 11.11 3.03 9.54
N TRP A 125 10.23 3.27 10.51
CA TRP A 125 10.46 4.18 11.64
C TRP A 125 10.28 3.44 12.96
N ASP A 126 11.12 3.79 13.92
CA ASP A 126 11.05 3.30 15.29
C ASP A 126 10.54 4.42 16.20
N CYS A 127 9.39 4.20 16.84
CA CYS A 127 8.76 5.14 17.77
C CYS A 127 8.86 4.67 19.23
N GLY A 128 9.77 3.72 19.53
CA GLY A 128 9.97 3.12 20.84
C GLY A 128 8.91 2.08 21.21
N ARG A 129 7.63 2.48 21.27
CA ARG A 129 6.51 1.58 21.64
C ARG A 129 5.86 0.88 20.45
N TYR A 130 5.98 1.46 19.27
CA TYR A 130 5.45 0.91 18.02
C TYR A 130 6.43 1.17 16.89
N GLY A 131 6.33 0.36 15.85
CA GLY A 131 7.04 0.51 14.59
C GLY A 131 6.09 0.99 13.52
N VAL A 132 6.63 1.74 12.57
CA VAL A 132 5.90 2.17 11.37
C VAL A 132 6.64 1.64 10.16
N ARG A 133 5.91 1.01 9.24
CA ARG A 133 6.35 0.67 7.89
C ARG A 133 5.53 1.48 6.90
N ILE A 134 6.21 2.09 5.93
CA ILE A 134 5.58 2.88 4.86
C ILE A 134 6.11 2.35 3.55
N ASP A 135 5.22 1.76 2.76
CA ASP A 135 5.51 1.23 1.44
C ASP A 135 4.93 2.18 0.40
N ARG A 136 5.72 2.53 -0.62
CA ARG A 136 5.26 3.33 -1.75
C ARG A 136 5.59 2.63 -3.03
N SER A 137 4.68 2.70 -4.00
CA SER A 137 4.85 2.07 -5.31
C SER A 137 4.42 3.03 -6.41
N ALA A 138 5.14 3.04 -7.54
CA ALA A 138 4.75 3.72 -8.77
C ALA A 138 4.16 2.72 -9.78
N TYR A 139 2.87 2.83 -10.06
CA TYR A 139 2.14 1.97 -11.01
C TYR A 139 2.08 2.54 -12.43
N GLY A 140 2.48 3.79 -12.62
CA GLY A 140 2.50 4.43 -13.94
C GLY A 140 3.71 4.09 -14.82
N ILE A 141 4.55 3.13 -14.43
CA ILE A 141 5.83 2.83 -15.07
C ILE A 141 5.82 1.36 -15.54
N PRO A 142 6.41 1.01 -16.70
CA PRO A 142 6.53 -0.38 -17.14
C PRO A 142 7.35 -1.27 -16.19
N LEU A 143 6.90 -2.49 -15.93
CA LEU A 143 7.47 -3.42 -14.93
C LEU A 143 7.78 -4.80 -15.54
N GLU A 144 8.74 -5.55 -14.97
CA GLU A 144 9.09 -6.94 -15.35
C GLU A 144 8.11 -7.99 -14.83
N GLY A 145 6.95 -7.58 -14.35
CA GLY A 145 5.99 -8.49 -13.76
C GLY A 145 4.58 -7.96 -13.83
N VAL A 146 3.63 -8.88 -13.68
CA VAL A 146 2.23 -8.56 -13.47
C VAL A 146 2.00 -8.56 -11.97
N ALA A 147 1.73 -7.38 -11.38
CA ALA A 147 1.07 -7.33 -10.09
C ALA A 147 -0.44 -7.39 -10.30
N THR A 148 -1.04 -8.45 -9.77
CA THR A 148 -2.49 -8.49 -9.57
C THR A 148 -2.73 -8.16 -8.11
N GLU A 149 -3.01 -6.89 -7.84
CA GLU A 149 -3.47 -6.48 -6.51
C GLU A 149 -5.00 -6.60 -6.49
N GLY A 150 -5.49 -7.63 -5.81
CA GLY A 150 -6.91 -7.93 -5.72
C GLY A 150 -7.55 -7.09 -4.62
N PHE A 151 -8.45 -6.18 -4.98
CA PHE A 151 -9.24 -5.43 -4.01
C PHE A 151 -10.53 -6.19 -3.67
N PRO A 152 -10.90 -6.31 -2.38
CA PRO A 152 -12.26 -6.62 -1.98
C PRO A 152 -13.24 -5.69 -2.71
N ARG A 153 -14.43 -6.19 -3.04
CA ARG A 153 -15.41 -5.44 -3.84
C ARG A 153 -15.72 -4.04 -3.30
N ALA A 154 -15.69 -3.82 -1.98
CA ALA A 154 -15.89 -2.51 -1.37
C ALA A 154 -14.76 -1.50 -1.62
N GLU A 155 -13.53 -1.95 -1.85
CA GLU A 155 -12.36 -1.08 -2.03
C GLU A 155 -12.19 -0.62 -3.48
N ILE A 156 -12.71 -1.40 -4.45
CA ILE A 156 -12.73 -1.04 -5.88
C ILE A 156 -13.45 0.29 -6.12
N PHE A 157 -14.46 0.61 -5.32
CA PHE A 157 -15.27 1.84 -5.43
C PHE A 157 -14.48 3.12 -5.16
N ALA A 158 -13.48 3.06 -4.29
CA ALA A 158 -12.73 4.23 -3.86
C ALA A 158 -11.57 4.56 -4.83
N ILE A 159 -11.23 3.67 -5.76
CA ILE A 159 -10.22 3.86 -6.82
C ILE A 159 -10.68 4.92 -7.85
N VAL A 160 -12.00 5.02 -8.07
CA VAL A 160 -12.60 5.91 -9.07
C VAL A 160 -12.42 7.41 -8.74
N ASN A 161 -12.03 7.74 -7.49
CA ASN A 161 -11.78 9.12 -7.02
C ASN A 161 -10.33 9.36 -6.55
N HIS A 162 -9.34 8.59 -7.01
CA HIS A 162 -7.91 8.73 -6.61
C HIS A 162 -7.69 8.67 -5.09
N GLY A 163 -8.42 7.78 -4.41
CA GLY A 163 -8.63 7.87 -2.97
C GLY A 163 -8.91 6.55 -2.27
N ALA A 164 -8.55 5.39 -2.84
CA ALA A 164 -8.96 4.13 -2.27
C ALA A 164 -8.26 3.86 -0.94
N VAL A 165 -8.95 4.14 0.17
CA VAL A 165 -8.41 3.94 1.51
C VAL A 165 -8.87 2.61 2.08
N LYS A 166 -7.99 1.61 2.07
CA LYS A 166 -8.17 0.43 2.92
C LYS A 166 -7.83 0.80 4.35
N ARG A 167 -8.58 0.26 5.31
CA ARG A 167 -8.35 0.48 6.74
C ARG A 167 -8.63 -0.80 7.50
N ASP A 168 -7.57 -1.38 8.02
CA ASP A 168 -7.67 -2.57 8.83
C ASP A 168 -7.19 -2.35 10.26
N PHE A 169 -7.90 -2.99 11.19
CA PHE A 169 -7.53 -3.10 12.59
C PHE A 169 -7.40 -4.57 12.94
N PHE A 170 -6.19 -4.97 13.32
CA PHE A 170 -5.88 -6.34 13.70
C PHE A 170 -5.35 -6.40 15.11
N GLU A 171 -5.73 -7.44 15.84
CA GLU A 171 -5.10 -7.79 17.11
C GLU A 171 -4.84 -9.28 17.24
N THR A 172 -3.96 -9.61 18.16
CA THR A 172 -3.66 -11.00 18.52
C THR A 172 -4.06 -11.25 19.97
N ARG A 173 -4.17 -12.53 20.36
CA ARG A 173 -4.48 -12.90 21.76
C ARG A 173 -3.39 -12.48 22.74
N GLY A 174 -2.13 -12.37 22.31
CA GLY A 174 -1.00 -11.86 23.08
C GLY A 174 -0.96 -10.33 23.20
N GLY A 175 -1.97 -9.63 22.67
CA GLY A 175 -2.12 -8.18 22.82
C GLY A 175 -1.25 -7.36 21.88
N ARG A 176 -0.75 -7.94 20.78
CA ARG A 176 -0.21 -7.16 19.66
C ARG A 176 -1.35 -6.51 18.90
N ARG A 177 -1.09 -5.31 18.39
CA ARG A 177 -2.05 -4.53 17.62
C ARG A 177 -1.38 -3.96 16.38
N GLN A 178 -2.13 -3.95 15.28
CA GLN A 178 -1.70 -3.39 14.01
C GLN A 178 -2.84 -2.59 13.40
N VAL A 179 -2.49 -1.42 12.89
CA VAL A 179 -3.34 -0.63 11.97
C VAL A 179 -2.66 -0.61 10.62
N ALA A 180 -3.40 -0.98 9.58
CA ALA A 180 -2.94 -0.88 8.19
C ALA A 180 -3.84 0.08 7.41
N LEU A 181 -3.24 1.10 6.80
CA LEU A 181 -3.90 2.01 5.88
C LEU A 181 -3.24 1.93 4.51
N GLN A 182 -4.02 1.63 3.50
CA GLN A 182 -3.56 1.70 2.11
C GLN A 182 -4.27 2.85 1.42
N TRP A 183 -3.58 3.65 0.61
CA TRP A 183 -4.17 4.60 -0.32
C TRP A 183 -3.67 4.33 -1.73
N ILE A 184 -4.57 4.43 -2.71
CA ILE A 184 -4.24 4.22 -4.12
C ILE A 184 -4.73 5.40 -4.95
N GLY A 185 -3.77 6.09 -5.57
CA GLY A 185 -3.98 7.11 -6.58
C GLY A 185 -3.82 6.57 -8.01
N SER A 186 -3.87 7.46 -9.00
CA SER A 186 -3.76 7.06 -10.42
C SER A 186 -2.41 6.48 -10.83
N LYS A 187 -1.33 6.87 -10.13
CA LYS A 187 0.05 6.52 -10.50
C LYS A 187 0.86 5.98 -9.34
N HIS A 188 0.35 6.13 -8.12
CA HIS A 188 1.06 5.80 -6.89
C HIS A 188 0.12 5.08 -5.93
N ALA A 189 0.66 4.14 -5.15
CA ALA A 189 0.02 3.72 -3.91
C ALA A 189 0.96 3.95 -2.73
N VAL A 190 0.34 4.05 -1.57
CA VAL A 190 0.98 4.14 -0.27
C VAL A 190 0.33 3.11 0.63
N ASP A 191 1.09 2.21 1.23
CA ASP A 191 0.64 1.36 2.33
C ASP A 191 1.37 1.74 3.61
N ILE A 192 0.64 1.82 4.71
CA ILE A 192 1.15 2.24 6.01
C ILE A 192 0.73 1.22 7.03
N VAL A 193 1.71 0.58 7.65
CA VAL A 193 1.48 -0.33 8.76
C VAL A 193 2.07 0.26 10.03
N VAL A 194 1.24 0.42 11.06
CA VAL A 194 1.65 0.83 12.40
C VAL A 194 1.38 -0.32 13.35
N ALA A 195 2.41 -0.86 14.00
CA ALA A 195 2.28 -2.07 14.82
C ALA A 195 3.05 -2.00 16.14
N THR A 196 2.52 -2.65 17.18
CA THR A 196 3.12 -2.76 18.52
C THR A 196 3.55 -4.20 18.83
N ASP A 197 4.54 -4.35 19.71
CA ASP A 197 4.97 -5.68 20.19
C ASP A 197 4.10 -6.20 21.36
N THR A 198 3.63 -5.32 22.25
CA THR A 198 2.67 -5.65 23.33
C THR A 198 1.95 -4.39 23.80
N GLY A 199 0.62 -4.47 23.93
CA GLY A 199 -0.18 -3.32 24.32
C GLY A 199 -0.10 -2.17 23.31
N GLY A 200 -0.99 -1.20 23.44
CA GLY A 200 -1.05 -0.05 22.53
C GLY A 200 -2.47 0.32 22.19
N ASP A 201 -2.74 1.60 22.04
CA ASP A 201 -4.09 2.11 21.79
C ASP A 201 -4.33 2.20 20.27
N PHE A 202 -5.38 1.55 19.77
CA PHE A 202 -5.76 1.64 18.36
C PHE A 202 -6.02 3.09 17.94
N ALA A 203 -6.54 3.94 18.83
CA ALA A 203 -6.75 5.35 18.53
C ALA A 203 -5.41 6.06 18.25
N GLN A 204 -4.37 5.77 19.04
CA GLN A 204 -3.03 6.29 18.83
C GLN A 204 -2.41 5.77 17.53
N LEU A 205 -2.43 4.45 17.30
CA LEU A 205 -1.84 3.84 16.10
C LEU A 205 -2.52 4.38 14.83
N TYR A 206 -3.84 4.51 14.86
CA TYR A 206 -4.62 5.04 13.75
C TYR A 206 -4.40 6.52 13.51
N ALA A 207 -4.34 7.35 14.57
CA ALA A 207 -4.03 8.77 14.43
C ALA A 207 -2.64 8.97 13.80
N THR A 208 -1.64 8.20 14.21
CA THR A 208 -0.31 8.21 13.59
C THR A 208 -0.39 7.79 12.12
N ALA A 209 -1.07 6.70 11.80
CA ALA A 209 -1.21 6.21 10.43
C ALA A 209 -1.88 7.27 9.52
N LEU A 210 -2.95 7.91 9.99
CA LEU A 210 -3.64 8.98 9.25
C LEU A 210 -2.75 10.20 8.99
N GLN A 211 -1.99 10.65 9.99
CA GLN A 211 -1.09 11.78 9.83
C GLN A 211 0.00 11.49 8.79
N ILE A 212 0.53 10.26 8.79
CA ILE A 212 1.49 9.81 7.79
C ILE A 212 0.83 9.78 6.41
N LEU A 213 -0.37 9.22 6.31
CA LEU A 213 -1.09 9.10 5.05
C LEU A 213 -1.33 10.48 4.43
N ASP A 214 -1.94 11.39 5.17
CA ASP A 214 -2.24 12.76 4.73
C ASP A 214 -0.97 13.50 4.28
N ARG A 215 0.14 13.38 5.02
CA ARG A 215 1.41 14.01 4.63
C ARG A 215 2.00 13.38 3.38
N THR A 216 1.94 12.06 3.26
CA THR A 216 2.54 11.34 2.13
C THR A 216 1.79 11.66 0.85
N THR A 217 0.46 11.58 0.86
CA THR A 217 -0.37 11.76 -0.33
C THR A 217 -0.42 13.20 -0.82
N ARG A 218 -0.20 14.21 0.05
CA ARG A 218 -0.04 15.61 -0.39
C ARG A 218 1.22 15.88 -1.20
N THR A 219 2.21 14.97 -1.15
CA THR A 219 3.50 15.12 -1.83
C THR A 219 3.62 14.26 -3.10
N LEU A 220 2.59 13.46 -3.41
CA LEU A 220 2.52 12.56 -4.57
C LEU A 220 1.58 13.13 -5.64
#